data_AF-A0A7V1NB52-F1
#
_entry.id   AF-A0A7V1NB52-F1
#
_cell.length_a   1.000
_cell.length_b   1.000
_cell.length_c   1.000
_cell.angle_alpha   90.00
_cell.angle_beta   90.00
_cell.angle_gamma   90.00
#
_symmetry.space_group_name_H-M   'P 1'
#
loop_
_entity.id
_entity.type
_entity.pdbx_description
1 polymer ?
#
loop_
_entity_poly.entity_id
_entity_poly.type
_entity_poly.pdbx_seq_one_letter_code
_entity_poly.pdbx_strand_id
1 'polypeptide(L)'
;MIERDDAIPGREVRNLSPPDQRISARSVREGDRPSPAMDFTMDFVVDRSFPTRHPGHVTPPCAADTPAIISRSGYALRMLMHLFEGLPFYVLWPVLAVIGVGWYLLICGGLYVLLHRSRFAQKARRYKTQLRPTRPDQVRGEIRDGVLSMSMVMGCVAISFWCAENGYNQLYASPDEYPLWTIPLSILAVFLIMEVFEWTFHWACHRNDLLWKVHRHHHRYSNPTPFGVMADAPLDMFIKASPILWIPFLFPIWDVALIGTFATMNFVYGTYLHAGFDPPWMPSPHSRYLVSAWHHNEHHAGAVDTNFGFFTGFMDIWFGTRFTPSDKVEKRPHYRCPECREEKKGASALHAA
;
A
#
# COMPACT_ATOMS: atom_id res chain seq x y z
N MET A 1 -15.64 -58.38 -36.53
CA MET A 1 -15.78 -57.12 -35.80
C MET A 1 -15.32 -57.37 -34.36
N ILE A 2 -14.05 -57.38 -33.94
CA ILE A 2 -12.84 -56.58 -34.31
C ILE A 2 -13.16 -55.08 -34.17
N GLU A 3 -12.57 -54.25 -33.32
CA GLU A 3 -11.30 -54.20 -32.53
C GLU A 3 -11.59 -53.71 -31.09
N ARG A 4 -10.98 -54.18 -29.99
CA ARG A 4 -9.57 -54.16 -29.51
C ARG A 4 -9.02 -52.78 -29.08
N ASP A 5 -8.64 -52.76 -27.80
CA ASP A 5 -7.49 -52.12 -27.13
C ASP A 5 -6.79 -50.97 -27.85
N ASP A 6 -6.64 -49.85 -27.13
CA ASP A 6 -5.38 -49.11 -27.11
C ASP A 6 -5.20 -48.36 -25.78
N ALA A 7 -4.37 -48.96 -24.93
CA ALA A 7 -3.77 -48.35 -23.76
C ALA A 7 -2.33 -47.92 -24.10
N ILE A 8 -2.01 -46.62 -24.14
CA ILE A 8 -0.62 -46.10 -24.24
C ILE A 8 -0.59 -44.66 -23.66
N PRO A 9 0.46 -44.20 -22.94
CA PRO A 9 1.16 -44.79 -21.81
C PRO A 9 1.37 -43.76 -20.67
N GLY A 10 1.93 -44.22 -19.55
CA GLY A 10 2.31 -43.39 -18.41
C GLY A 10 3.21 -42.22 -18.78
N ARG A 11 2.83 -41.02 -18.33
CA ARG A 11 3.72 -39.86 -18.27
C ARG A 11 4.41 -39.92 -16.91
N GLU A 12 5.70 -40.25 -16.91
CA GLU A 12 6.59 -40.14 -15.76
C GLU A 12 6.36 -38.81 -15.04
N VAL A 13 5.87 -38.88 -13.81
CA VAL A 13 6.00 -37.78 -12.86
C VAL A 13 7.46 -37.76 -12.45
N ARG A 14 8.28 -36.98 -13.16
CA ARG A 14 9.61 -36.62 -12.67
C ARG A 14 9.42 -35.77 -11.42
N ASN A 15 9.53 -36.42 -10.27
CA ASN A 15 9.84 -35.77 -9.00
C ASN A 15 11.17 -35.05 -9.18
N LEU A 16 11.12 -33.75 -9.44
CA LEU A 16 12.28 -32.88 -9.31
C LEU A 16 12.49 -32.67 -7.81
N SER A 17 13.35 -33.50 -7.22
CA SER A 17 13.97 -33.22 -5.94
C SER A 17 14.71 -31.87 -6.02
N PRO A 18 14.71 -31.06 -4.94
CA PRO A 18 15.50 -29.83 -4.91
C PRO A 18 17.00 -30.14 -5.05
N PRO A 19 17.79 -29.28 -5.71
CA PRO A 19 19.23 -29.47 -5.79
C PRO A 19 19.87 -29.32 -4.39
N ASP A 20 20.63 -30.35 -4.06
CA ASP A 20 21.45 -30.54 -2.87
C ASP A 20 22.54 -29.44 -2.81
N GLN A 21 22.31 -28.35 -2.07
CA GLN A 21 23.34 -27.36 -1.78
C GLN A 21 24.24 -27.87 -0.65
N ARG A 22 25.21 -28.72 -0.99
CA ARG A 22 26.39 -28.95 -0.15
C ARG A 22 27.29 -27.74 -0.22
N ILE A 23 27.15 -26.83 0.75
CA ILE A 23 28.17 -25.83 1.03
C ILE A 23 29.24 -26.50 1.89
N SER A 24 30.48 -26.48 1.40
CA SER A 24 31.66 -26.96 2.10
C SER A 24 31.91 -26.15 3.37
N ALA A 25 31.92 -26.83 4.51
CA ALA A 25 32.40 -26.28 5.76
C ALA A 25 33.92 -26.02 5.65
N ARG A 26 34.32 -24.75 5.57
CA ARG A 26 35.71 -24.35 5.79
C ARG A 26 35.87 -24.03 7.27
N SER A 27 36.75 -24.77 7.92
CA SER A 27 37.09 -24.66 9.33
C SER A 27 37.65 -23.28 9.68
N VAL A 28 37.05 -22.63 10.67
CA VAL A 28 37.67 -21.50 11.36
C VAL A 28 38.14 -22.02 12.71
N ARG A 29 39.44 -21.87 12.95
CA ARG A 29 40.12 -22.31 14.17
C ARG A 29 39.67 -21.48 15.36
N GLU A 30 39.54 -22.22 16.46
CA GLU A 30 39.39 -21.81 17.84
C GLU A 30 40.66 -21.08 18.32
N GLY A 31 40.51 -19.95 18.99
CA GLY A 31 41.62 -19.16 19.54
C GLY A 31 41.13 -17.94 20.31
N ASP A 32 41.13 -18.09 21.64
CA ASP A 32 41.21 -17.08 22.71
C ASP A 32 39.98 -16.22 23.10
N ARG A 33 39.45 -16.55 24.29
CA ARG A 33 38.61 -15.68 25.16
C ARG A 33 39.51 -14.93 26.18
N PRO A 34 38.97 -14.14 27.14
CA PRO A 34 38.38 -12.80 26.99
C PRO A 34 38.93 -11.79 28.03
N SER A 35 38.60 -10.50 27.93
CA SER A 35 38.31 -9.54 29.04
C SER A 35 38.34 -8.07 28.57
N PRO A 36 37.74 -7.11 29.30
CA PRO A 36 36.53 -7.18 30.13
C PRO A 36 35.44 -6.20 29.65
N ALA A 37 34.24 -6.39 30.19
CA ALA A 37 33.08 -5.52 29.99
C ALA A 37 33.35 -4.09 30.48
N MET A 38 32.99 -3.09 29.66
CA MET A 38 32.72 -1.75 30.16
C MET A 38 31.27 -1.71 30.63
N ASP A 39 31.10 -1.66 31.94
CA ASP A 39 29.87 -1.33 32.62
C ASP A 39 29.46 0.10 32.24
N PHE A 40 28.33 0.23 31.52
CA PHE A 40 27.62 1.50 31.38
C PHE A 40 26.40 1.43 32.29
N THR A 41 26.60 1.72 33.57
CA THR A 41 25.52 2.06 34.49
C THR A 41 24.99 3.45 34.12
N MET A 42 23.83 3.49 33.45
CA MET A 42 22.98 4.67 33.45
C MET A 42 22.16 4.67 34.74
N ASP A 43 22.56 5.52 35.69
CA ASP A 43 21.75 5.84 36.86
C ASP A 43 20.48 6.59 36.38
N PHE A 44 19.36 5.87 36.30
CA PHE A 44 18.04 6.48 36.27
C PHE A 44 17.72 7.01 37.66
N VAL A 45 17.95 8.31 37.88
CA VAL A 45 17.34 9.03 39.00
C VAL A 45 15.84 9.09 38.73
N VAL A 46 15.08 8.22 39.40
CA VAL A 46 13.63 8.32 39.48
C VAL A 46 13.31 9.45 40.47
N ASP A 47 13.00 10.65 39.97
CA ASP A 47 12.36 11.68 40.76
C ASP A 47 10.93 11.21 41.11
N ARG A 48 10.77 10.68 42.34
CA ARG A 48 9.47 10.38 42.93
C ARG A 48 9.00 11.58 43.75
N SER A 49 8.59 12.65 43.09
CA SER A 49 7.81 13.73 43.70
C SER A 49 6.35 13.66 43.22
N PHE A 50 5.58 12.76 43.83
CA PHE A 50 4.12 12.83 43.81
C PHE A 50 3.67 13.84 44.87
N PRO A 51 2.95 14.92 44.53
CA PRO A 51 2.31 15.74 45.56
C PRO A 51 1.06 14.99 46.08
N THR A 52 1.14 14.57 47.34
CA THR A 52 -0.01 14.07 48.10
C THR A 52 -0.97 15.23 48.38
N ARG A 53 -2.15 15.23 47.74
CA ARG A 53 -3.26 16.13 48.14
C ARG A 53 -4.11 15.46 49.21
N HIS A 54 -4.14 16.08 50.39
CA HIS A 54 -5.15 15.83 51.42
C HIS A 54 -6.55 16.26 50.96
N PRO A 55 -7.64 15.63 51.45
CA PRO A 55 -9.00 15.99 51.09
C PRO A 55 -9.46 17.17 51.96
N GLY A 56 -9.30 18.39 51.44
CA GLY A 56 -9.95 19.58 51.97
C GLY A 56 -11.23 19.87 51.21
N HIS A 57 -12.37 19.86 51.91
CA HIS A 57 -13.64 20.37 51.40
C HIS A 57 -13.46 21.81 50.90
N VAL A 58 -13.68 22.04 49.61
CA VAL A 58 -13.83 23.38 49.03
C VAL A 58 -15.17 23.41 48.31
N THR A 59 -16.11 24.15 48.88
CA THR A 59 -17.36 24.57 48.24
C THR A 59 -17.06 25.38 46.98
N PRO A 60 -17.77 25.18 45.87
CA PRO A 60 -17.53 25.96 44.66
C PRO A 60 -18.02 27.41 44.85
N PRO A 61 -17.22 28.44 44.53
CA PRO A 61 -17.73 29.79 44.44
C PRO A 61 -18.57 29.96 43.16
N CYS A 62 -19.58 30.81 43.31
CA CYS A 62 -20.61 31.19 42.34
C CYS A 62 -20.12 31.32 40.90
N ALA A 63 -21.00 30.88 39.99
CA ALA A 63 -20.94 31.14 38.55
C ALA A 63 -20.70 32.62 38.27
N ALA A 64 -19.53 32.92 37.71
CA ALA A 64 -19.30 34.14 36.96
C ALA A 64 -19.65 33.82 35.51
N ASP A 65 -20.62 34.55 34.98
CA ASP A 65 -21.03 34.53 33.58
C ASP A 65 -19.85 34.86 32.68
N THR A 66 -19.20 33.83 32.13
CA THR A 66 -18.35 34.01 30.95
C THR A 66 -19.29 34.27 29.78
N PRO A 67 -19.22 35.42 29.08
CA PRO A 67 -20.03 35.60 27.89
C PRO A 67 -19.59 34.54 26.89
N ALA A 68 -20.53 33.68 26.52
CA ALA A 68 -20.38 32.77 25.40
C ALA A 68 -19.94 33.60 24.19
N ILE A 69 -18.67 33.51 23.84
CA ILE A 69 -18.21 33.84 22.49
C ILE A 69 -18.75 32.71 21.64
N ILE A 70 -20.05 32.80 21.32
CA ILE A 70 -20.64 32.14 20.18
C ILE A 70 -19.94 32.79 18.99
N SER A 71 -18.78 32.24 18.63
CA SER A 71 -18.20 32.45 17.32
C SER A 71 -19.24 31.94 16.33
N ARG A 72 -19.98 32.88 15.77
CA ARG A 72 -20.84 32.67 14.62
C ARG A 72 -19.96 32.32 13.42
N SER A 73 -19.58 31.06 13.27
CA SER A 73 -19.13 30.55 11.97
C SER A 73 -20.36 30.00 11.23
N GLY A 74 -21.10 30.92 10.61
CA GLY A 74 -22.06 30.54 9.57
C GLY A 74 -21.31 29.79 8.48
N TYR A 75 -21.65 28.51 8.29
CA TYR A 75 -21.10 27.64 7.24
C TYR A 75 -19.58 27.46 7.25
N ALA A 76 -18.95 27.28 8.43
CA ALA A 76 -17.66 26.57 8.43
C ALA A 76 -17.89 25.24 7.71
N LEU A 77 -17.23 25.07 6.56
CA LEU A 77 -17.39 23.92 5.69
C LEU A 77 -17.10 22.69 6.56
N ARG A 78 -18.13 21.89 6.86
CA ARG A 78 -17.97 20.67 7.68
C ARG A 78 -16.99 19.76 6.94
N MET A 79 -15.80 19.61 7.50
CA MET A 79 -14.76 18.71 6.98
C MET A 79 -15.09 17.26 7.34
N LEU A 80 -14.24 16.32 6.89
CA LEU A 80 -14.57 14.90 6.86
C LEU A 80 -15.01 14.38 8.22
N MET A 81 -14.30 14.70 9.31
CA MET A 81 -14.67 14.26 10.66
C MET A 81 -16.03 14.82 11.09
N HIS A 82 -16.32 16.11 10.84
CA HIS A 82 -17.59 16.74 11.20
C HIS A 82 -18.82 16.17 10.48
N LEU A 83 -18.62 15.40 9.42
CA LEU A 83 -19.71 14.66 8.74
C LEU A 83 -20.15 13.42 9.53
N PHE A 84 -19.28 12.90 10.40
CA PHE A 84 -19.50 11.65 11.14
C PHE A 84 -19.49 11.82 12.66
N GLU A 85 -19.34 13.06 13.12
CA GLU A 85 -19.26 13.43 14.53
C GLU A 85 -20.43 12.86 15.36
N GLY A 86 -20.10 12.21 16.47
CA GLY A 86 -21.08 11.66 17.40
C GLY A 86 -21.69 10.31 16.99
N LEU A 87 -21.26 9.73 15.87
CA LEU A 87 -21.62 8.36 15.53
C LEU A 87 -20.84 7.37 16.41
N PRO A 88 -21.51 6.40 17.07
CA PRO A 88 -20.78 5.37 17.79
C PRO A 88 -20.00 4.49 16.80
N PHE A 89 -18.85 3.96 17.24
CA PHE A 89 -17.92 3.21 16.38
C PHE A 89 -18.59 2.09 15.55
N TYR A 90 -19.52 1.35 16.16
CA TYR A 90 -20.26 0.25 15.50
C TYR A 90 -21.22 0.71 14.39
N VAL A 91 -21.52 2.02 14.30
CA VAL A 91 -22.23 2.64 13.18
C VAL A 91 -21.25 3.31 12.22
N LEU A 92 -20.27 4.04 12.75
CA LEU A 92 -19.25 4.75 11.98
C LEU A 92 -18.53 3.84 10.99
N TRP A 93 -18.03 2.69 11.46
CA TRP A 93 -17.24 1.79 10.63
C TRP A 93 -18.04 1.20 9.47
N PRO A 94 -19.24 0.60 9.66
CA PRO A 94 -20.05 0.13 8.54
C PRO A 94 -20.42 1.22 7.53
N VAL A 95 -20.74 2.44 7.98
CA VAL A 95 -21.06 3.57 7.09
C VAL A 95 -19.86 3.92 6.20
N LEU A 96 -18.68 4.08 6.80
CA LEU A 96 -17.45 4.34 6.06
C LEU A 96 -17.09 3.18 5.13
N ALA A 97 -17.28 1.93 5.57
CA ALA A 97 -17.05 0.75 4.74
C ALA A 97 -17.93 0.74 3.48
N VAL A 98 -19.23 1.07 3.59
CA VAL A 98 -20.13 1.18 2.43
C VAL A 98 -19.67 2.29 1.48
N ILE A 99 -19.30 3.46 2.01
CA ILE A 99 -18.77 4.58 1.21
C ILE A 99 -17.49 4.17 0.48
N GLY A 100 -16.52 3.58 1.21
CA GLY A 100 -15.25 3.13 0.67
C GLY A 100 -15.41 2.05 -0.40
N VAL A 101 -16.30 1.08 -0.19
CA VAL A 101 -16.64 0.06 -1.18
C VAL A 101 -17.30 0.68 -2.42
N GLY A 102 -18.18 1.66 -2.24
CA GLY A 102 -18.77 2.42 -3.36
C GLY A 102 -17.71 3.10 -4.21
N TRP A 103 -16.77 3.82 -3.58
CA TRP A 103 -15.64 4.44 -4.26
C TRP A 103 -14.70 3.43 -4.92
N TYR A 104 -14.43 2.30 -4.25
CA TYR A 104 -13.66 1.19 -4.80
C TYR A 104 -14.24 0.68 -6.11
N LEU A 105 -15.53 0.32 -6.09
CA LEU A 105 -16.23 -0.19 -7.27
C LEU A 105 -16.33 0.86 -8.38
N LEU A 106 -16.51 2.13 -8.02
CA LEU A 106 -16.58 3.23 -8.99
C LEU A 106 -15.23 3.46 -9.69
N ILE A 107 -14.14 3.63 -8.94
CA ILE A 107 -12.82 3.98 -9.49
C ILE A 107 -12.17 2.78 -10.15
N CYS A 108 -12.04 1.66 -9.45
CA CYS A 108 -11.43 0.44 -10.00
C CYS A 108 -12.31 -0.15 -11.11
N GLY A 109 -13.63 -0.17 -10.93
CA GLY A 109 -14.56 -0.67 -11.94
C GLY A 109 -14.62 0.22 -13.17
N GLY A 110 -14.65 1.54 -13.00
CA GLY A 110 -14.58 2.50 -14.10
C GLY A 110 -13.30 2.32 -14.93
N LEU A 111 -12.14 2.25 -14.28
CA LEU A 111 -10.86 2.05 -14.96
C LEU A 111 -10.78 0.65 -15.62
N TYR A 112 -11.29 -0.39 -14.95
CA TYR A 112 -11.36 -1.73 -15.52
C TYR A 112 -12.21 -1.77 -16.78
N VAL A 113 -13.41 -1.17 -16.75
CA VAL A 113 -14.28 -1.10 -17.93
C VAL A 113 -13.60 -0.33 -19.05
N LEU A 114 -13.01 0.83 -18.75
CA LEU A 114 -12.32 1.66 -19.73
C LEU A 114 -11.17 0.90 -20.42
N LEU A 115 -10.30 0.26 -19.65
CA LEU A 115 -9.06 -0.34 -20.17
C LEU A 115 -9.22 -1.79 -20.66
N HIS A 116 -10.17 -2.56 -20.12
CA HIS A 116 -10.30 -4.00 -20.43
C HIS A 116 -11.60 -4.36 -21.17
N ARG A 117 -12.65 -3.52 -21.16
CA ARG A 117 -13.96 -3.88 -21.74
C ARG A 117 -14.49 -2.92 -22.80
N SER A 118 -14.06 -1.66 -22.80
CA SER A 118 -14.55 -0.65 -23.73
C SER A 118 -13.89 -0.74 -25.11
N ARG A 119 -14.39 0.01 -26.09
CA ARG A 119 -13.72 0.16 -27.40
C ARG A 119 -12.30 0.75 -27.28
N PHE A 120 -12.06 1.56 -26.24
CA PHE A 120 -10.74 2.09 -25.96
C PHE A 120 -9.73 0.99 -25.58
N ALA A 121 -10.17 -0.16 -25.06
CA ALA A 121 -9.31 -1.28 -24.69
C ALA A 121 -8.45 -1.78 -25.87
N GLN A 122 -8.99 -1.77 -27.10
CA GLN A 122 -8.25 -2.14 -28.30
C GLN A 122 -7.10 -1.15 -28.57
N LYS A 123 -7.37 0.15 -28.44
CA LYS A 123 -6.37 1.22 -28.58
C LYS A 123 -5.37 1.20 -27.42
N ALA A 124 -5.80 0.88 -26.20
CA ALA A 124 -4.94 0.81 -25.02
C ALA A 124 -4.03 -0.43 -25.03
N ARG A 125 -4.34 -1.48 -25.81
CA ARG A 125 -3.62 -2.77 -25.82
C ARG A 125 -2.10 -2.64 -26.00
N ARG A 126 -1.64 -1.62 -26.73
CA ARG A 126 -0.21 -1.31 -26.88
C ARG A 126 0.52 -1.08 -25.55
N TYR A 127 -0.17 -0.47 -24.59
CA TYR A 127 0.34 -0.11 -23.29
C TYR A 127 0.24 -1.24 -22.26
N LYS A 128 -0.30 -2.43 -22.61
CA LYS A 128 -0.46 -3.52 -21.65
C LYS A 128 0.88 -3.96 -21.06
N THR A 129 0.99 -4.07 -19.74
CA THR A 129 2.20 -4.62 -19.09
C THR A 129 2.38 -6.10 -19.46
N GLN A 130 1.28 -6.87 -19.46
CA GLN A 130 1.25 -8.27 -19.92
C GLN A 130 0.31 -8.47 -21.11
N LEU A 131 0.77 -9.18 -22.13
CA LEU A 131 -0.05 -9.51 -23.30
C LEU A 131 -1.08 -10.62 -23.04
N ARG A 132 -0.82 -11.46 -22.03
CA ARG A 132 -1.77 -12.50 -21.61
C ARG A 132 -3.04 -11.84 -21.08
N PRO A 133 -4.24 -12.28 -21.51
CA PRO A 133 -5.48 -11.75 -20.96
C PRO A 133 -5.63 -12.12 -19.50
N THR A 134 -6.19 -11.22 -18.70
CA THR A 134 -6.55 -11.51 -17.31
C THR A 134 -7.73 -12.47 -17.26
N ARG A 135 -7.68 -13.45 -16.35
CA ARG A 135 -8.70 -14.50 -16.27
C ARG A 135 -9.96 -13.99 -15.56
N PRO A 136 -11.18 -14.33 -16.01
CA PRO A 136 -12.42 -13.84 -15.39
C PRO A 136 -12.59 -14.23 -13.92
N ASP A 137 -12.14 -15.42 -13.53
CA ASP A 137 -12.17 -15.90 -12.14
C ASP A 137 -11.21 -15.11 -11.24
N GLN A 138 -10.04 -14.72 -11.77
CA GLN A 138 -9.12 -13.82 -11.07
C GLN A 138 -9.78 -12.46 -10.82
N VAL A 139 -10.41 -11.83 -11.82
CA VAL A 139 -11.08 -10.54 -11.64
C VAL A 139 -12.19 -10.63 -10.58
N ARG A 140 -12.97 -11.71 -10.58
CA ARG A 140 -13.98 -11.95 -9.53
C ARG A 140 -13.35 -12.10 -8.15
N GLY A 141 -12.22 -12.80 -8.06
CA GLY A 141 -11.44 -12.91 -6.82
C GLY A 141 -10.94 -11.55 -6.33
N GLU A 142 -10.35 -10.74 -7.22
CA GLU A 142 -9.85 -9.41 -6.90
C GLU A 142 -10.97 -8.51 -6.35
N ILE A 143 -12.15 -8.52 -6.97
CA ILE A 143 -13.31 -7.76 -6.48
C ILE A 143 -13.75 -8.26 -5.09
N ARG A 144 -13.89 -9.57 -4.90
CA ARG A 144 -14.37 -10.14 -3.63
C ARG A 144 -13.42 -9.78 -2.48
N ASP A 145 -12.13 -9.99 -2.70
CA ASP A 145 -11.12 -9.72 -1.68
C ASP A 145 -11.00 -8.21 -1.45
N GLY A 146 -11.06 -7.40 -2.51
CA GLY A 146 -11.05 -5.94 -2.43
C GLY A 146 -12.21 -5.33 -1.66
N VAL A 147 -13.44 -5.87 -1.79
CA VAL A 147 -14.58 -5.42 -0.98
C VAL A 147 -14.35 -5.69 0.51
N LEU A 148 -13.85 -6.87 0.85
CA LEU A 148 -13.57 -7.23 2.24
C LEU A 148 -12.43 -6.38 2.82
N SER A 149 -11.35 -6.21 2.05
CA SER A 149 -10.16 -5.46 2.46
C SER A 149 -10.41 -3.95 2.52
N MET A 150 -11.25 -3.39 1.64
CA MET A 150 -11.68 -1.99 1.73
C MET A 150 -12.41 -1.71 3.06
N SER A 151 -13.15 -2.69 3.59
CA SER A 151 -13.76 -2.57 4.92
C SER A 151 -12.69 -2.45 6.01
N MET A 152 -11.53 -3.10 5.87
CA MET A 152 -10.41 -2.95 6.82
C MET A 152 -9.75 -1.57 6.73
N VAL A 153 -9.56 -1.03 5.52
CA VAL A 153 -9.05 0.34 5.33
C VAL A 153 -9.98 1.35 6.02
N MET A 154 -11.28 1.22 5.80
CA MET A 154 -12.29 2.08 6.46
C MET A 154 -12.38 1.83 7.97
N GLY A 155 -11.97 0.65 8.44
CA GLY A 155 -11.76 0.37 9.86
C GLY A 155 -10.63 1.21 10.44
N CYS A 156 -9.49 1.32 9.77
CA CYS A 156 -8.40 2.20 10.20
C CYS A 156 -8.83 3.68 10.25
N VAL A 157 -9.60 4.14 9.25
CA VAL A 157 -10.18 5.49 9.24
C VAL A 157 -11.14 5.68 10.42
N ALA A 158 -12.06 4.74 10.64
CA ALA A 158 -13.03 4.81 11.72
C ALA A 158 -12.38 4.84 13.11
N ILE A 159 -11.33 4.03 13.33
CA ILE A 159 -10.57 4.04 14.60
C ILE A 159 -9.85 5.39 14.74
N SER A 160 -9.24 5.91 13.67
CA SER A 160 -8.55 7.20 13.70
C SER A 160 -9.50 8.35 14.08
N PHE A 161 -10.68 8.40 13.47
CA PHE A 161 -11.71 9.41 13.76
C PHE A 161 -12.28 9.26 15.18
N TRP A 162 -12.59 8.02 15.60
CA TRP A 162 -13.06 7.77 16.96
C TRP A 162 -12.01 8.19 18.00
N CYS A 163 -10.72 7.91 17.75
CA CYS A 163 -9.65 8.36 18.61
C CYS A 163 -9.56 9.89 18.70
N ALA A 164 -9.76 10.59 17.58
CA ALA A 164 -9.75 12.04 17.53
C ALA A 164 -10.91 12.65 18.32
N GLU A 165 -12.14 12.14 18.13
CA GLU A 165 -13.34 12.59 18.85
C GLU A 165 -13.23 12.41 20.37
N ASN A 166 -12.46 11.42 20.82
CA ASN A 166 -12.22 11.15 22.24
C ASN A 166 -10.92 11.79 22.76
N GLY A 167 -10.23 12.62 21.96
CA GLY A 167 -9.02 13.34 22.35
C GLY A 167 -7.77 12.45 22.52
N TYR A 168 -7.75 11.26 21.93
CA TYR A 168 -6.62 10.33 22.01
C TYR A 168 -5.52 10.61 20.98
N ASN A 169 -5.84 11.30 19.87
CA ASN A 169 -4.87 11.68 18.84
C ASN A 169 -5.02 13.15 18.44
N GLN A 170 -4.15 13.64 17.56
CA GLN A 170 -4.04 15.03 17.16
C GLN A 170 -4.66 15.28 15.76
N LEU A 171 -5.60 14.45 15.33
CA LEU A 171 -6.33 14.67 14.08
C LEU A 171 -7.32 15.82 14.28
N TYR A 172 -7.28 16.81 13.38
CA TYR A 172 -8.13 17.99 13.48
C TYR A 172 -8.93 18.22 12.20
N ALA A 173 -10.07 18.89 12.34
CA ALA A 173 -11.06 19.00 11.28
C ALA A 173 -11.01 20.34 10.54
N SER A 174 -10.61 21.44 11.20
CA SER A 174 -10.60 22.76 10.57
C SER A 174 -9.19 23.16 10.12
N PRO A 175 -8.97 23.54 8.85
CA PRO A 175 -7.63 23.81 8.32
C PRO A 175 -6.93 25.00 8.99
N ASP A 176 -7.70 25.90 9.62
CA ASP A 176 -7.23 27.11 10.31
C ASP A 176 -6.89 26.90 11.79
N GLU A 177 -7.03 25.69 12.33
CA GLU A 177 -6.57 25.35 13.69
C GLU A 177 -5.05 25.49 13.84
N TYR A 178 -4.31 25.35 12.74
CA TYR A 178 -2.87 25.56 12.64
C TYR A 178 -2.56 26.54 11.51
N PRO A 179 -1.39 27.21 11.53
CA PRO A 179 -0.96 28.04 10.40
C PRO A 179 -0.97 27.25 9.09
N LEU A 180 -1.59 27.79 8.04
CA LEU A 180 -1.83 27.06 6.77
C LEU A 180 -0.57 26.49 6.10
N TRP A 181 0.62 27.05 6.37
CA TRP A 181 1.89 26.51 5.86
C TRP A 181 2.22 25.12 6.42
N THR A 182 1.64 24.74 7.55
CA THR A 182 1.79 23.40 8.15
C THR A 182 1.12 22.32 7.29
N ILE A 183 0.08 22.65 6.51
CA ILE A 183 -0.65 21.70 5.66
C ILE A 183 0.29 21.06 4.62
N PRO A 184 0.97 21.80 3.71
CA PRO A 184 1.87 21.18 2.74
C PRO A 184 3.04 20.43 3.41
N LEU A 185 3.52 20.90 4.56
CA LEU A 185 4.56 20.18 5.32
C LEU A 185 4.05 18.85 5.87
N SER A 186 2.82 18.82 6.41
CA SER A 186 2.19 17.60 6.92
C SER A 186 1.91 16.59 5.81
N ILE A 187 1.49 17.04 4.62
CA ILE A 187 1.31 16.19 3.42
C ILE A 187 2.65 15.57 3.02
N LEU A 188 3.73 16.36 2.99
CA LEU A 188 5.07 15.84 2.71
C LEU A 188 5.51 14.82 3.78
N ALA A 189 5.25 15.09 5.06
CA ALA A 189 5.57 14.16 6.14
C ALA A 189 4.80 12.84 6.00
N VAL A 190 3.49 12.89 5.72
CA VAL A 190 2.66 11.70 5.43
C VAL A 190 3.25 10.93 4.26
N PHE A 191 3.56 11.60 3.15
CA PHE A 191 4.14 10.97 1.97
C PHE A 191 5.45 10.25 2.29
N LEU A 192 6.36 10.88 3.01
CA LEU A 192 7.66 10.28 3.37
C LEU A 192 7.49 9.08 4.33
N ILE A 193 6.60 9.20 5.31
CA ILE A 193 6.27 8.08 6.21
C ILE A 193 5.70 6.91 5.40
N MET A 194 4.78 7.19 4.48
CA MET A 194 4.18 6.18 3.62
C MET A 194 5.19 5.52 2.68
N GLU A 195 6.09 6.29 2.06
CA GLU A 195 7.13 5.76 1.17
C GLU A 195 8.03 4.77 1.93
N VAL A 196 8.44 5.11 3.15
CA VAL A 196 9.24 4.21 3.98
C VAL A 196 8.43 3.00 4.45
N PHE A 197 7.20 3.22 4.92
CA PHE A 197 6.35 2.19 5.46
C PHE A 197 5.94 1.15 4.40
N GLU A 198 5.43 1.60 3.24
CA GLU A 198 5.01 0.72 2.16
C GLU A 198 6.17 -0.16 1.69
N TRP A 199 7.35 0.44 1.44
CA TRP A 199 8.51 -0.34 1.03
C TRP A 199 8.95 -1.32 2.10
N THR A 200 9.04 -0.89 3.36
CA THR A 200 9.54 -1.73 4.46
C THR A 200 8.60 -2.89 4.76
N PHE A 201 7.30 -2.61 4.84
CA PHE A 201 6.29 -3.64 5.07
C PHE A 201 6.28 -4.64 3.92
N HIS A 202 6.30 -4.14 2.68
CA HIS A 202 6.30 -5.00 1.50
C HIS A 202 7.56 -5.88 1.43
N TRP A 203 8.75 -5.29 1.62
CA TRP A 203 10.00 -6.06 1.73
C TRP A 203 9.93 -7.11 2.85
N ALA A 204 9.41 -6.75 4.03
CA ALA A 204 9.27 -7.68 5.15
C ALA A 204 8.31 -8.84 4.81
N CYS A 205 7.25 -8.58 4.05
CA CYS A 205 6.34 -9.62 3.55
C CYS A 205 7.02 -10.67 2.68
N HIS A 206 8.11 -10.33 2.00
CA HIS A 206 8.90 -11.28 1.21
C HIS A 206 10.08 -11.91 1.97
N ARG A 207 10.45 -11.36 3.14
CA ARG A 207 11.57 -11.87 3.96
C ARG A 207 11.16 -12.60 5.23
N ASN A 208 9.88 -12.53 5.60
CA ASN A 208 9.34 -13.19 6.78
C ASN A 208 8.24 -14.19 6.41
N ASP A 209 8.41 -15.46 6.80
CA ASP A 209 7.48 -16.54 6.45
C ASP A 209 6.04 -16.32 6.94
N LEU A 210 5.85 -15.66 8.08
CA LEU A 210 4.51 -15.39 8.62
C LEU A 210 3.80 -14.31 7.81
N LEU A 211 4.52 -13.23 7.49
CA LEU A 211 3.99 -12.16 6.64
C LEU A 211 3.75 -12.68 5.22
N TRP A 212 4.67 -13.47 4.66
CA TRP A 212 4.51 -14.10 3.35
C TRP A 212 3.28 -15.00 3.26
N LYS A 213 2.95 -15.75 4.33
CA LYS A 213 1.75 -16.61 4.36
C LYS A 213 0.47 -15.83 4.08
N VAL A 214 0.44 -14.57 4.51
CA VAL A 214 -0.69 -13.65 4.30
C VAL A 214 -0.51 -12.96 2.94
N HIS A 215 0.65 -12.36 2.68
CA HIS A 215 0.90 -11.54 1.50
C HIS A 215 0.87 -12.32 0.17
N ARG A 216 1.25 -13.60 0.17
CA ARG A 216 1.12 -14.47 -1.01
C ARG A 216 -0.30 -14.56 -1.57
N HIS A 217 -1.32 -14.26 -0.74
CA HIS A 217 -2.71 -14.20 -1.17
C HIS A 217 -2.91 -13.11 -2.22
N HIS A 218 -2.27 -11.94 -2.04
CA HIS A 218 -2.24 -10.87 -3.04
C HIS A 218 -1.52 -11.33 -4.32
N HIS A 219 -0.36 -11.98 -4.16
CA HIS A 219 0.46 -12.48 -5.27
C HIS A 219 -0.16 -13.59 -6.12
N ARG A 220 -1.26 -14.22 -5.66
CA ARG A 220 -1.99 -15.19 -6.52
C ARG A 220 -2.50 -14.53 -7.81
N TYR A 221 -2.63 -13.20 -7.80
CA TYR A 221 -3.04 -12.38 -8.94
C TYR A 221 -1.85 -11.92 -9.78
N SER A 222 -1.13 -12.87 -10.40
CA SER A 222 0.06 -12.63 -11.24
C SER A 222 -0.09 -11.61 -12.40
N ASN A 223 -1.32 -11.24 -12.79
CA ASN A 223 -1.59 -10.21 -13.79
C ASN A 223 -2.75 -9.32 -13.31
N PRO A 224 -2.51 -8.48 -12.29
CA PRO A 224 -3.58 -7.79 -11.59
C PRO A 224 -4.36 -6.85 -12.52
N THR A 225 -5.61 -6.58 -12.16
CA THR A 225 -6.42 -5.50 -12.75
C THR A 225 -6.54 -4.34 -11.76
N PRO A 226 -7.17 -3.20 -12.12
CA PRO A 226 -7.37 -2.09 -11.19
C PRO A 226 -7.96 -2.51 -9.83
N PHE A 227 -8.75 -3.59 -9.78
CA PHE A 227 -9.30 -4.15 -8.54
C PHE A 227 -8.24 -4.73 -7.60
N GLY A 228 -7.11 -5.18 -8.15
CA GLY A 228 -5.98 -5.78 -7.45
C GLY A 228 -5.36 -4.88 -6.38
N VAL A 229 -5.50 -3.55 -6.48
CA VAL A 229 -4.97 -2.59 -5.50
C VAL A 229 -5.48 -2.81 -4.07
N MET A 230 -6.69 -3.38 -3.93
CA MET A 230 -7.28 -3.69 -2.62
C MET A 230 -7.36 -5.20 -2.36
N ALA A 231 -6.90 -6.05 -3.29
CA ALA A 231 -7.16 -7.48 -3.28
C ALA A 231 -6.18 -8.28 -2.40
N ASP A 232 -5.71 -7.68 -1.31
CA ASP A 232 -4.90 -8.33 -0.30
C ASP A 232 -5.79 -9.10 0.68
N ALA A 233 -5.17 -9.91 1.55
CA ALA A 233 -5.90 -10.49 2.67
C ALA A 233 -6.29 -9.38 3.67
N PRO A 234 -7.40 -9.51 4.43
CA PRO A 234 -7.88 -8.44 5.31
C PRO A 234 -6.84 -7.95 6.33
N LEU A 235 -6.08 -8.87 6.93
CA LEU A 235 -5.01 -8.53 7.87
C LEU A 235 -3.88 -7.73 7.20
N ASP A 236 -3.51 -8.13 5.98
CA ASP A 236 -2.48 -7.45 5.19
C ASP A 236 -2.91 -6.02 4.87
N MET A 237 -4.16 -5.86 4.42
CA MET A 237 -4.74 -4.55 4.13
C MET A 237 -4.88 -3.68 5.38
N PHE A 238 -5.25 -4.26 6.53
CA PHE A 238 -5.32 -3.52 7.79
C PHE A 238 -3.94 -2.97 8.17
N ILE A 239 -2.89 -3.79 8.10
CA ILE A 239 -1.52 -3.34 8.40
C ILE A 239 -1.08 -2.28 7.39
N LYS A 240 -1.30 -2.53 6.10
CA LYS A 240 -0.96 -1.58 5.02
C LYS A 240 -1.66 -0.22 5.20
N ALA A 241 -2.93 -0.21 5.61
CA ALA A 241 -3.70 1.01 5.88
C ALA A 241 -3.48 1.63 7.26
N SER A 242 -2.82 0.92 8.18
CA SER A 242 -2.62 1.37 9.56
C SER A 242 -1.90 2.72 9.72
N PRO A 243 -1.08 3.23 8.78
CA PRO A 243 -0.56 4.58 8.92
C PRO A 243 -1.65 5.67 8.99
N ILE A 244 -2.84 5.47 8.39
CA ILE A 244 -3.99 6.39 8.58
C ILE A 244 -4.38 6.50 10.06
N LEU A 245 -4.25 5.40 10.79
CA LEU A 245 -4.53 5.34 12.22
C LEU A 245 -3.39 5.97 13.04
N TRP A 246 -2.14 5.63 12.72
CA TRP A 246 -1.00 5.97 13.59
C TRP A 246 -0.44 7.37 13.39
N ILE A 247 -0.48 7.93 12.17
CA ILE A 247 0.11 9.25 11.89
C ILE A 247 -0.42 10.36 12.80
N PRO A 248 -1.74 10.47 13.09
CA PRO A 248 -2.27 11.49 13.99
C PRO A 248 -1.78 11.39 15.44
N PHE A 249 -1.21 10.25 15.87
CA PHE A 249 -0.57 10.13 17.18
C PHE A 249 0.84 10.74 17.17
N LEU A 250 1.46 10.90 16.01
CA LEU A 250 2.83 11.43 15.87
C LEU A 250 2.85 12.96 15.85
N PHE A 251 1.91 13.59 15.14
CA PHE A 251 1.85 15.05 15.02
C PHE A 251 0.43 15.52 14.64
N PRO A 252 0.09 16.80 14.89
CA PRO A 252 -1.18 17.37 14.47
C PRO A 252 -1.33 17.37 12.95
N ILE A 253 -2.46 16.87 12.46
CA ILE A 253 -2.72 16.81 11.02
C ILE A 253 -4.19 17.04 10.70
N TRP A 254 -4.42 17.80 9.63
CA TRP A 254 -5.75 18.04 9.10
C TRP A 254 -6.31 16.75 8.48
N ASP A 255 -7.53 16.39 8.83
CA ASP A 255 -8.22 15.18 8.39
C ASP A 255 -8.23 15.02 6.85
N VAL A 256 -8.55 16.08 6.12
CA VAL A 256 -8.55 16.08 4.65
C VAL A 256 -7.13 15.91 4.09
N ALA A 257 -6.11 16.49 4.72
CA ALA A 257 -4.72 16.31 4.28
C ALA A 257 -4.29 14.85 4.42
N LEU A 258 -4.59 14.21 5.56
CA LEU A 258 -4.26 12.80 5.79
C LEU A 258 -5.01 11.87 4.83
N ILE A 259 -6.34 11.94 4.84
CA ILE A 259 -7.21 11.06 4.05
C ILE A 259 -7.01 11.32 2.55
N GLY A 260 -6.89 12.58 2.14
CA GLY A 260 -6.67 12.96 0.75
C GLY A 260 -5.32 12.47 0.21
N THR A 261 -4.26 12.56 1.01
CA THR A 261 -2.94 12.01 0.63
C THR A 261 -3.01 10.50 0.47
N PHE A 262 -3.66 9.79 1.40
CA PHE A 262 -3.84 8.34 1.31
C PHE A 262 -4.68 7.92 0.11
N ALA A 263 -5.83 8.57 -0.10
CA ALA A 263 -6.71 8.30 -1.22
C ALA A 263 -6.01 8.53 -2.55
N THR A 264 -5.19 9.57 -2.66
CA THR A 264 -4.45 9.88 -3.89
C THR A 264 -3.31 8.90 -4.13
N MET A 265 -2.45 8.70 -3.14
CA MET A 265 -1.20 7.94 -3.32
C MET A 265 -1.44 6.43 -3.19
N ASN A 266 -2.08 5.96 -2.12
CA ASN A 266 -2.27 4.52 -1.93
C ASN A 266 -3.37 3.97 -2.82
N PHE A 267 -4.50 4.69 -2.93
CA PHE A 267 -5.64 4.16 -3.66
C PHE A 267 -5.63 4.53 -5.15
N VAL A 268 -5.61 5.81 -5.53
CA VAL A 268 -5.67 6.22 -6.95
C VAL A 268 -4.40 5.83 -7.70
N TYR A 269 -3.21 6.19 -7.20
CA TYR A 269 -1.96 5.80 -7.85
C TYR A 269 -1.74 4.29 -7.78
N GLY A 270 -2.06 3.64 -6.66
CA GLY A 270 -2.06 2.18 -6.55
C GLY A 270 -2.99 1.49 -7.56
N THR A 271 -4.17 2.06 -7.84
CA THR A 271 -5.09 1.55 -8.86
C THR A 271 -4.44 1.58 -10.25
N TYR A 272 -3.68 2.63 -10.54
CA TYR A 272 -2.85 2.70 -11.75
C TYR A 272 -1.78 1.60 -11.78
N LEU A 273 -1.04 1.39 -10.68
CA LEU A 273 0.02 0.37 -10.63
C LEU A 273 -0.50 -1.04 -10.93
N HIS A 274 -1.74 -1.32 -10.54
CA HIS A 274 -2.41 -2.60 -10.77
C HIS A 274 -3.24 -2.63 -12.06
N ALA A 275 -3.31 -1.54 -12.83
CA ALA A 275 -4.24 -1.44 -13.95
C ALA A 275 -3.97 -2.48 -15.07
N GLY A 276 -2.74 -2.97 -15.15
CA GLY A 276 -2.25 -3.85 -16.21
C GLY A 276 -1.84 -3.08 -17.48
N PHE A 277 -1.70 -1.76 -17.38
CA PHE A 277 -1.35 -0.86 -18.48
C PHE A 277 -0.38 0.22 -17.99
N ASP A 278 0.61 0.54 -18.82
CA ASP A 278 1.62 1.56 -18.56
C ASP A 278 1.65 2.58 -19.73
N PRO A 279 0.76 3.59 -19.71
CA PRO A 279 0.64 4.57 -20.77
C PRO A 279 1.72 5.67 -20.68
N PRO A 280 2.07 6.35 -21.77
CA PRO A 280 3.23 7.25 -21.84
C PRO A 280 3.11 8.56 -21.04
N TRP A 281 1.92 8.88 -20.52
CA TRP A 281 1.71 10.04 -19.63
C TRP A 281 1.83 9.68 -18.14
N MET A 282 2.05 8.41 -17.83
CA MET A 282 2.38 7.93 -16.49
C MET A 282 3.88 7.63 -16.41
N PRO A 283 4.44 7.39 -15.20
CA PRO A 283 5.85 7.05 -15.06
C PRO A 283 6.29 5.93 -15.99
N SER A 284 7.41 6.11 -16.70
CA SER A 284 7.91 5.13 -17.66
C SER A 284 8.39 3.83 -16.97
N PRO A 285 8.31 2.65 -17.64
CA PRO A 285 9.04 1.45 -17.25
C PRO A 285 10.56 1.63 -17.04
N HIS A 286 11.16 2.65 -17.66
CA HIS A 286 12.57 3.00 -17.53
C HIS A 286 12.83 4.11 -16.51
N SER A 287 11.77 4.66 -15.89
CA SER A 287 11.87 5.71 -14.89
C SER A 287 12.77 5.26 -13.74
N ARG A 288 13.85 6.01 -13.49
CA ARG A 288 14.78 5.72 -12.39
C ARG A 288 14.12 5.92 -11.02
N TYR A 289 13.32 6.97 -10.87
CA TYR A 289 12.87 7.43 -9.54
C TYR A 289 11.40 7.14 -9.25
N LEU A 290 10.55 6.98 -10.27
CA LEU A 290 9.12 6.75 -10.08
C LEU A 290 8.76 5.30 -10.45
N VAL A 291 7.95 4.66 -9.61
CA VAL A 291 7.48 3.29 -9.84
C VAL A 291 6.34 3.31 -10.84
N SER A 292 6.50 2.64 -11.96
CA SER A 292 5.43 2.51 -12.94
C SER A 292 4.57 1.27 -12.74
N ALA A 293 3.41 1.21 -13.40
CA ALA A 293 2.59 0.00 -13.43
C ALA A 293 3.37 -1.20 -13.98
N TRP A 294 4.36 -0.98 -14.84
CA TRP A 294 5.25 -2.04 -15.28
C TRP A 294 6.09 -2.63 -14.14
N HIS A 295 6.71 -1.79 -13.31
CA HIS A 295 7.56 -2.24 -12.20
C HIS A 295 6.78 -3.12 -11.21
N HIS A 296 5.59 -2.64 -10.79
CA HIS A 296 4.72 -3.37 -9.87
C HIS A 296 4.13 -4.64 -10.50
N ASN A 297 3.75 -4.59 -11.77
CA ASN A 297 3.28 -5.77 -12.47
C ASN A 297 4.38 -6.84 -12.62
N GLU A 298 5.64 -6.44 -12.81
CA GLU A 298 6.75 -7.39 -12.91
C GLU A 298 7.06 -8.07 -11.58
N HIS A 299 6.94 -7.33 -10.48
CA HIS A 299 6.99 -7.87 -9.13
C HIS A 299 5.95 -8.99 -8.94
N HIS A 300 4.70 -8.75 -9.37
CA HIS A 300 3.64 -9.77 -9.39
C HIS A 300 3.90 -10.96 -10.33
N ALA A 301 4.49 -10.69 -11.50
CA ALA A 301 4.58 -11.66 -12.60
C ALA A 301 5.73 -12.66 -12.48
N GLY A 302 6.77 -12.35 -11.70
CA GLY A 302 7.89 -13.26 -11.53
C GLY A 302 9.17 -12.68 -10.93
N ALA A 303 9.27 -11.36 -10.78
CA ALA A 303 10.40 -10.73 -10.09
C ALA A 303 10.03 -10.43 -8.62
N VAL A 304 9.53 -11.47 -7.93
CA VAL A 304 8.85 -11.36 -6.61
C VAL A 304 9.72 -10.76 -5.50
N ASP A 305 11.04 -10.91 -5.57
CA ASP A 305 11.98 -10.35 -4.58
C ASP A 305 12.59 -8.99 -4.98
N THR A 306 11.92 -8.26 -5.88
CA THR A 306 12.41 -6.98 -6.43
C THR A 306 11.28 -5.99 -6.63
N ASN A 307 11.59 -4.69 -6.76
CA ASN A 307 10.63 -3.60 -6.95
C ASN A 307 9.55 -3.57 -5.84
N PHE A 308 9.97 -3.46 -4.58
CA PHE A 308 9.04 -3.37 -3.46
C PHE A 308 8.40 -1.97 -3.32
N GLY A 309 8.99 -0.95 -3.95
CA GLY A 309 8.52 0.43 -3.88
C GLY A 309 7.12 0.58 -4.48
N PHE A 310 6.33 1.50 -3.90
CA PHE A 310 4.97 1.77 -4.33
C PHE A 310 4.86 3.12 -5.07
N PHE A 311 5.43 4.21 -4.54
CA PHE A 311 5.40 5.52 -5.21
C PHE A 311 6.70 5.83 -5.93
N THR A 312 7.82 5.73 -5.21
CA THR A 312 9.15 5.97 -5.74
C THR A 312 10.01 4.72 -5.74
N GLY A 313 11.05 4.73 -6.57
CA GLY A 313 12.08 3.68 -6.62
C GLY A 313 13.28 3.98 -5.73
N PHE A 314 13.24 5.02 -4.89
CA PHE A 314 14.41 5.43 -4.08
C PHE A 314 14.85 4.32 -3.14
N MET A 315 13.91 3.70 -2.43
CA MET A 315 14.21 2.59 -1.53
C MET A 315 14.75 1.37 -2.28
N ASP A 316 14.16 1.02 -3.44
CA ASP A 316 14.69 -0.09 -4.25
C ASP A 316 16.11 0.18 -4.79
N ILE A 317 16.46 1.44 -5.05
CA ILE A 317 17.83 1.84 -5.39
C ILE A 317 18.76 1.70 -4.19
N TRP A 318 18.37 2.23 -3.03
CA TRP A 318 19.20 2.21 -1.83
C TRP A 318 19.48 0.81 -1.31
N PHE A 319 18.48 -0.08 -1.37
CA PHE A 319 18.61 -1.45 -0.88
C PHE A 319 18.94 -2.47 -1.97
N GLY A 320 19.17 -2.02 -3.22
CA GLY A 320 19.60 -2.89 -4.31
C GLY A 320 18.54 -3.92 -4.75
N THR A 321 17.26 -3.59 -4.59
CA THR A 321 16.13 -4.46 -4.94
C THR A 321 15.44 -4.03 -6.24
N ARG A 322 16.06 -3.15 -7.02
CA ARG A 322 15.50 -2.65 -8.27
C ARG A 322 15.63 -3.66 -9.41
N PHE A 323 14.57 -3.85 -10.18
CA PHE A 323 14.53 -4.66 -11.40
C PHE A 323 13.97 -3.84 -12.58
N THR A 324 14.73 -3.79 -13.66
CA THR A 324 14.51 -2.93 -14.82
C THR A 324 14.14 -3.71 -16.07
N PRO A 325 13.62 -3.04 -17.13
CA PRO A 325 13.37 -3.70 -18.41
C PRO A 325 14.60 -4.39 -19.01
N SER A 326 15.79 -3.81 -18.83
CA SER A 326 17.06 -4.38 -19.30
C SER A 326 17.36 -5.72 -18.65
N ASP A 327 17.19 -5.82 -17.33
CA ASP A 327 17.39 -7.05 -16.57
C ASP A 327 16.43 -8.16 -17.04
N LYS A 328 15.20 -7.77 -17.40
CA LYS A 328 14.23 -8.70 -17.97
C LYS A 328 14.59 -9.15 -19.38
N VAL A 329 15.13 -8.27 -20.22
CA VAL A 329 15.58 -8.62 -21.57
C VAL A 329 16.76 -9.57 -21.51
N GLU A 330 17.69 -9.39 -20.57
CA GLU A 330 18.80 -10.33 -20.36
C GLU A 330 18.29 -11.74 -20.04
N LYS A 331 17.31 -11.85 -19.13
CA LYS A 331 16.67 -13.13 -18.78
C LYS A 331 15.74 -13.67 -19.88
N ARG A 332 15.17 -12.80 -20.72
CA ARG A 332 14.19 -13.13 -21.77
C ARG A 332 14.46 -12.28 -23.03
N PRO A 333 15.36 -12.70 -23.94
CA PRO A 333 15.82 -11.87 -25.07
C PRO A 333 14.71 -11.37 -26.02
N HIS A 334 13.61 -12.11 -26.14
CA HIS A 334 12.45 -11.74 -26.96
C HIS A 334 11.47 -10.79 -26.27
N TYR A 335 11.65 -10.53 -24.97
CA TYR A 335 10.81 -9.62 -24.22
C TYR A 335 10.96 -8.18 -24.73
N ARG A 336 9.86 -7.43 -24.72
CA ARG A 336 9.84 -5.99 -24.98
C ARG A 336 8.81 -5.33 -24.06
N CYS A 337 9.23 -4.26 -23.39
CA CYS A 337 8.39 -3.43 -22.54
C CYS A 337 7.32 -2.67 -23.34
N PRO A 338 6.25 -2.13 -22.70
CA PRO A 338 5.21 -1.38 -23.40
C PRO A 338 5.75 -0.25 -24.29
N GLU A 339 6.66 0.56 -23.75
CA GLU A 339 7.32 1.66 -24.45
C GLU A 339 8.18 1.17 -25.63
N CYS A 340 9.07 0.21 -25.36
CA CYS A 340 9.96 -0.45 -26.33
C CYS A 340 9.20 -1.06 -27.53
N ARG A 341 7.96 -1.53 -27.33
CA ARG A 341 7.13 -2.12 -28.40
C ARG A 341 6.57 -1.06 -29.33
N GLU A 342 6.28 0.13 -28.83
CA GLU A 342 5.74 1.23 -29.63
C GLU A 342 6.82 1.94 -30.44
N GLU A 343 8.01 2.13 -29.87
CA GLU A 343 9.17 2.67 -30.61
C GLU A 343 9.49 1.86 -31.86
N LYS A 344 9.54 0.52 -31.74
CA LYS A 344 9.80 -0.37 -32.87
C LYS A 344 8.75 -0.24 -33.98
N LYS A 345 7.48 -0.06 -33.63
CA LYS A 345 6.41 0.15 -34.63
C LYS A 345 6.57 1.48 -35.33
N GLY A 346 6.91 2.54 -34.59
CA GLY A 346 7.20 3.87 -35.16
C GLY A 346 8.34 3.83 -36.18
N ALA A 347 9.46 3.19 -35.82
CA ALA A 347 10.59 3.01 -36.72
C ALA A 347 10.21 2.18 -37.97
N SER A 348 9.42 1.12 -37.80
CA SER A 348 8.97 0.27 -38.92
C SER A 348 8.03 1.02 -39.89
N ALA A 349 7.21 1.95 -39.38
CA ALA A 349 6.33 2.78 -40.20
C ALA A 349 7.11 3.86 -40.98
N LEU A 350 8.17 4.43 -40.40
CA LEU A 350 9.04 5.40 -41.06
C LEU A 350 9.89 4.80 -42.18
N HIS A 351 10.25 3.51 -42.10
CA HIS A 351 10.96 2.82 -43.18
C HIS A 351 10.05 2.34 -44.32
N ALA A 352 8.73 2.36 -44.12
CA ALA A 352 7.74 1.92 -45.10
C ALA A 352 7.05 3.07 -45.84
N ALA A 353 7.31 4.32 -45.44
CA ALA A 353 6.90 5.56 -46.09
C ALA A 353 8.08 6.16 -46.85
#